data_AF-A0A2N7MSC9-F1
#
_entry.id   AF-A0A2N7MSC9-F1
#
_cell.length_a   1.000
_cell.length_b   1.000
_cell.length_c   1.000
_cell.angle_alpha   90.00
_cell.angle_beta   90.00
_cell.angle_gamma   90.00
#
_symmetry.space_group_name_H-M   'P 1'
#
loop_
_entity.id
_entity.type
_entity.pdbx_description
1 polymer ?
#
loop_
_entity_poly.entity_id
_entity_poly.type
_entity_poly.pdbx_seq_one_letter_code
_entity_poly.pdbx_strand_id
1 'polypeptide(L)'
;MRNAYSTQAPKKAANLSLNSELLAEAKRLNINLSATMEKALEKEVNQRRKTEWLEQNADAINACNELTENHGLFSDSYRVF
;
A
#
# COMPACT_ATOMS: atom_id res chain seq x y z
N MET A 1 -10.04 -3.58 -2.44
CA MET A 1 -9.01 -2.53 -2.68
C MET A 1 -8.52 -2.70 -4.11
N ARG A 2 -8.51 -1.64 -4.93
CA ARG A 2 -7.96 -1.75 -6.30
C ARG A 2 -6.46 -1.96 -6.20
N ASN A 3 -5.97 -3.12 -6.64
CA ASN A 3 -4.52 -3.32 -6.79
C ASN A 3 -3.99 -2.35 -7.82
N ALA A 4 -2.90 -1.66 -7.46
CA ALA A 4 -2.28 -0.60 -8.26
C ALA A 4 -1.60 -1.11 -9.54
N TYR A 5 -1.42 -2.42 -9.62
CA TYR A 5 -0.77 -3.12 -10.71
C TYR A 5 -1.52 -4.42 -10.98
N SER A 6 -1.42 -4.90 -12.23
CA SER A 6 -2.02 -6.17 -12.62
C SER A 6 -1.23 -7.32 -11.99
N THR A 7 -1.91 -8.15 -11.21
CA THR A 7 -1.37 -9.43 -10.72
C THR A 7 -1.10 -10.43 -11.85
N GLN A 8 -1.54 -10.14 -13.08
CA GLN A 8 -1.25 -10.93 -14.28
C GLN A 8 -0.12 -10.35 -15.14
N ALA A 9 0.54 -9.27 -14.71
CA ALA A 9 1.68 -8.74 -15.45
C ALA A 9 2.82 -9.78 -15.47
N PRO A 10 3.51 -9.96 -16.62
CA PRO A 10 4.61 -10.91 -16.71
C PRO A 10 5.74 -10.50 -15.76
N LYS A 11 6.29 -11.48 -15.03
CA LYS A 11 7.42 -11.25 -14.13
C LYS A 11 8.66 -10.87 -14.95
N LYS A 12 9.25 -9.74 -14.62
CA LYS A 12 10.50 -9.27 -15.22
C LYS A 12 11.67 -9.55 -14.26
N ALA A 13 12.73 -10.15 -14.78
CA ALA A 13 13.96 -10.32 -14.00
C ALA A 13 14.56 -8.93 -13.67
N ALA A 14 14.90 -8.73 -12.40
CA ALA A 14 15.58 -7.54 -11.91
C ALA A 14 16.93 -7.97 -11.31
N ASN A 15 18.02 -7.32 -11.72
CA ASN A 15 19.33 -7.51 -11.12
C ASN A 15 19.41 -6.66 -9.85
N LEU A 16 19.66 -7.29 -8.71
CA LEU A 16 19.72 -6.66 -7.39
C LEU A 16 21.02 -7.06 -6.69
N SER A 17 21.68 -6.09 -6.05
CA SER A 17 22.83 -6.34 -5.19
C SER A 17 22.35 -6.49 -3.75
N LEU A 18 22.59 -7.64 -3.14
CA LEU A 18 22.19 -7.96 -1.77
C LEU A 18 23.39 -8.50 -0.99
N ASN A 19 23.28 -8.45 0.34
CA ASN A 19 24.28 -9.04 1.22
C ASN A 19 24.41 -10.55 0.96
N SER A 20 25.63 -11.01 0.73
CA SER A 20 25.96 -12.40 0.39
C SER A 20 25.67 -13.39 1.53
N GLU A 21 25.90 -13.00 2.79
CA GLU A 21 25.60 -13.82 3.97
C GLU A 21 24.10 -14.00 4.14
N LEU A 22 23.32 -12.93 3.94
CA LEU A 22 21.86 -13.01 3.99
C LEU A 22 21.30 -13.92 2.89
N LEU A 23 21.88 -13.88 1.69
CA LEU A 23 21.51 -14.78 0.60
C LEU A 23 21.86 -16.25 0.91
N ALA A 24 23.02 -16.48 1.52
CA ALA A 24 23.42 -17.82 1.94
C ALA A 24 22.46 -18.38 2.99
N GLU A 25 22.09 -17.56 3.98
CA GLU A 25 21.15 -17.93 5.03
C GLU A 25 19.74 -18.17 4.49
N ALA A 26 19.26 -17.30 3.58
CA ALA A 26 17.97 -17.48 2.92
C ALA A 26 17.91 -18.78 2.11
N LYS A 27 19.00 -19.13 1.41
CA LYS A 27 19.11 -20.42 0.70
C LYS A 27 19.13 -21.60 1.68
N ARG A 28 19.89 -21.50 2.78
CA ARG A 28 19.95 -22.53 3.84
C ARG A 28 18.57 -22.80 4.45
N LEU A 29 17.76 -21.75 4.60
CA LEU A 29 16.40 -21.81 5.12
C LEU A 29 15.34 -22.15 4.05
N ASN A 30 15.74 -22.43 2.80
CA ASN A 30 14.86 -22.72 1.67
C ASN A 30 13.81 -21.60 1.43
N ILE A 31 14.19 -20.34 1.66
CA ILE A 31 13.32 -19.19 1.44
C ILE A 31 13.22 -18.92 -0.05
N ASN A 32 11.99 -18.80 -0.56
CA ASN A 32 11.74 -18.37 -1.93
C ASN A 32 12.02 -16.87 -2.09
N LEU A 33 13.25 -16.54 -2.47
CA LEU A 33 13.73 -15.17 -2.65
C LEU A 33 12.81 -14.33 -3.54
N SER A 34 12.36 -14.87 -4.67
CA SER A 34 11.49 -14.14 -5.60
C SER A 34 10.16 -13.76 -4.95
N ALA A 35 9.49 -14.72 -4.30
CA ALA A 35 8.20 -14.48 -3.66
C ALA A 35 8.32 -13.53 -2.45
N THR A 36 9.41 -13.65 -1.67
CA THR A 36 9.65 -12.78 -0.52
C THR A 36 9.92 -11.34 -0.96
N MET A 37 10.75 -11.14 -1.98
CA MET A 37 11.06 -9.82 -2.52
C MET A 37 9.84 -9.16 -3.15
N GLU A 38 9.04 -9.92 -3.90
CA GLU A 38 7.79 -9.43 -4.50
C GLU A 38 6.81 -8.93 -3.43
N LYS A 39 6.60 -9.70 -2.35
CA LYS A 39 5.75 -9.29 -1.22
C LYS A 39 6.29 -8.07 -0.48
N ALA A 40 7.59 -8.01 -0.25
CA ALA A 40 8.22 -6.87 0.42
C ALA A 40 8.07 -5.59 -0.42
N LEU A 41 8.27 -5.69 -1.74
CA LEU A 41 8.11 -4.58 -2.67
C LEU A 41 6.66 -4.13 -2.78
N GLU A 42 5.70 -5.06 -2.87
CA GLU A 42 4.26 -4.76 -2.84
C GLU A 42 3.89 -3.94 -1.60
N LYS A 43 4.39 -4.34 -0.43
CA LYS A 43 4.12 -3.64 0.83
C LYS A 43 4.66 -2.21 0.80
N GLU A 44 5.93 -2.03 0.41
CA GLU A 44 6.57 -0.71 0.33
C GLU A 44 5.86 0.21 -0.68
N VAL A 45 5.55 -0.31 -1.87
CA VAL A 45 4.85 0.45 -2.91
C VAL A 45 3.46 0.88 -2.43
N ASN A 46 2.70 -0.02 -1.83
CA ASN A 46 1.37 0.31 -1.30
C ASN A 46 1.44 1.34 -0.18
N GLN A 47 2.45 1.23 0.70
CA GLN A 47 2.65 2.21 1.77
C GLN A 47 2.95 3.60 1.20
N ARG A 48 3.89 3.73 0.26
CA ARG A 48 4.22 5.02 -0.33
C ARG A 48 3.07 5.63 -1.11
N ARG A 49 2.32 4.82 -1.87
CA ARG A 49 1.14 5.29 -2.59
C ARG A 49 0.04 5.75 -1.65
N LYS A 50 -0.13 5.10 -0.50
CA LYS A 50 -1.08 5.55 0.53
C LYS A 50 -0.68 6.92 1.06
N THR A 51 0.60 7.13 1.35
CA THR A 51 1.12 8.43 1.78
C THR A 51 0.90 9.50 0.71
N GLU A 52 1.29 9.22 -0.53
CA GLU A 52 1.11 10.13 -1.66
C GLU A 52 -0.37 10.47 -1.89
N TRP A 53 -1.27 9.49 -1.79
CA TRP A 53 -2.71 9.74 -1.92
C TRP A 53 -3.24 10.63 -0.79
N LEU A 54 -2.81 10.40 0.45
CA LEU A 54 -3.21 11.24 1.58
C LEU A 54 -2.73 12.68 1.40
N GLU A 55 -1.49 12.88 0.93
CA GLU A 55 -0.96 14.21 0.64
C GLU A 55 -1.75 14.91 -0.46
N GLN A 56 -2.02 14.22 -1.58
CA GLN A 56 -2.77 14.78 -2.70
C GLN A 56 -4.24 15.08 -2.38
N ASN A 57 -4.84 14.34 -1.44
CA ASN A 57 -6.26 14.48 -1.10
C ASN A 57 -6.46 15.22 0.23
N ALA A 58 -5.40 15.75 0.85
CA ALA A 58 -5.48 16.42 2.14
C ALA A 58 -6.49 17.58 2.11
N ASP A 59 -6.44 18.42 1.09
CA ASP A 59 -7.36 19.56 0.95
C ASP A 59 -8.82 19.12 0.76
N ALA A 60 -9.05 18.08 -0.05
CA ALA A 60 -10.39 17.54 -0.25
C ALA A 60 -10.94 16.88 1.02
N ILE A 61 -10.09 16.18 1.77
CA ILE A 61 -10.44 15.60 3.07
C ILE A 61 -10.80 16.70 4.06
N ASN A 62 -9.99 17.76 4.15
CA ASN A 62 -10.24 18.89 5.02
C ASN A 62 -11.56 19.59 4.67
N ALA A 63 -11.81 19.86 3.39
CA ALA A 63 -13.08 20.47 2.95
C ALA A 63 -14.30 19.60 3.30
N CYS A 64 -14.19 18.28 3.15
CA CYS A 64 -15.24 17.35 3.58
C CYS A 64 -15.45 17.34 5.10
N ASN A 65 -14.37 17.40 5.88
CA ASN A 65 -14.43 17.47 7.34
C ASN A 65 -15.10 18.77 7.79
N GLU A 66 -14.70 19.92 7.23
CA GLU A 66 -15.33 21.22 7.50
C GLU A 66 -16.82 21.24 7.13
N LEU A 67 -17.20 20.64 5.99
CA LEU A 67 -18.60 20.52 5.60
C LEU A 67 -19.40 19.74 6.64
N THR A 68 -18.83 18.62 7.12
CA THR A 68 -19.44 17.75 8.12
C THR A 68 -19.54 18.42 9.49
N GLU A 69 -18.52 19.17 9.92
CA GLU A 69 -18.56 19.93 11.17
C GLU A 69 -19.63 21.03 11.12
N ASN A 70 -19.77 21.71 9.99
CA ASN A 70 -20.71 22.82 9.85
C ASN A 70 -22.15 22.37 9.62
N HIS A 71 -22.39 21.22 8.95
CA HIS A 71 -23.72 20.81 8.50
C HIS A 71 -24.21 19.48 9.09
N GLY A 72 -23.37 18.79 9.87
CA GLY A 72 -23.63 17.43 10.34
C GLY A 72 -23.46 16.38 9.24
N LEU A 73 -23.65 15.10 9.59
CA LEU A 73 -23.62 14.01 8.62
C LEU A 73 -25.00 13.86 7.97
N PHE A 74 -25.01 13.57 6.66
CA PHE A 74 -26.25 13.24 5.94
C PHE A 74 -27.04 12.08 6.60
N SER A 75 -26.33 11.15 7.24
CA SER A 75 -26.92 10.01 7.93
C SER A 75 -27.53 10.35 9.30
N ASP A 76 -27.30 11.54 9.85
CA ASP A 76 -27.71 11.86 11.22
C ASP A 76 -29.23 11.79 11.39
N SER A 77 -29.99 12.10 10.33
CA SER A 77 -31.46 11.98 10.33
C SER A 77 -31.99 10.54 10.33
N TYR A 78 -31.13 9.54 10.12
CA TYR A 78 -31.49 8.12 10.01
C TYR A 78 -30.79 7.25 11.06
N ARG A 79 -30.00 7.85 11.96
CA ARG A 79 -29.25 7.12 12.98
C ARG A 79 -30.20 6.79 14.14
N VAL A 80 -30.54 5.51 14.29
CA VAL A 80 -31.33 4.98 15.42
C VAL A 80 -30.34 4.43 16.45
N PHE A 81 -30.41 4.89 17.70
CA PHE A 81 -29.57 4.44 18.83
C PHE A 81 -30.22 3.29 19.59
#